data_AF-A0A953DQD2-F1
#
_entry.id   AF-A0A953DQD2-F1
#
_cell.length_a   1.000
_cell.length_b   1.000
_cell.length_c   1.000
_cell.angle_alpha   90.00
_cell.angle_beta   90.00
_cell.angle_gamma   90.00
#
_symmetry.space_group_name_H-M   'P 1'
#
loop_
_entity.id
_entity.type
_entity.pdbx_description
1 polymer ?
#
loop_
_entity_poly.entity_id
_entity_poly.type
_entity_poly.pdbx_seq_one_letter_code
_entity_poly.pdbx_strand_id
1 'polypeptide(L)'
;MPLDESQIVRFSRQILLRAVGGRGQEALVSARVRVTGAGEAIATACAYSAAGGSSVEALAPVRGFPIAPHRPLSGEMGAIPDARFQSPDVPLPDTAQLDETVVVIADGGLVAAPAQSCTSCVLKNVSALRSPPARDDGAATSQSSGLPPPVDLIGALAALAHQRIVLGLERELRRIEVAADGSLQSLPALRCEAHR
;
A
#
# COMPACT_ATOMS: atom_id res chain seq x y z
N MET A 1 -1.05 17.93 13.78
CA MET A 1 -1.99 19.07 13.72
C MET A 1 -3.23 18.66 14.51
N PRO A 2 -3.77 19.50 15.42
CA PRO A 2 -5.00 19.17 16.15
C PRO A 2 -6.17 19.02 15.18
N LEU A 3 -7.09 18.10 15.47
CA LEU A 3 -8.28 17.89 14.63
C LEU A 3 -9.27 19.05 14.77
N ASP A 4 -9.88 19.47 13.67
CA ASP A 4 -11.03 20.35 13.70
C ASP A 4 -12.34 19.59 13.96
N GLU A 5 -13.43 20.29 14.26
CA GLU A 5 -14.74 19.69 14.57
C GLU A 5 -15.26 18.80 13.43
N SER A 6 -15.07 19.21 12.17
CA SER A 6 -15.51 18.43 11.01
C SER A 6 -14.73 17.11 10.87
N GLN A 7 -13.44 17.13 11.19
CA GLN A 7 -12.57 15.96 11.21
C GLN A 7 -12.92 15.04 12.39
N ILE A 8 -13.23 15.59 13.56
CA ILE A 8 -13.68 14.80 14.72
C ILE A 8 -14.97 14.05 14.38
N VAL A 9 -15.95 14.72 13.76
CA VAL A 9 -17.20 14.06 13.32
C VAL A 9 -16.91 12.98 12.28
N ARG A 10 -16.13 13.31 11.24
CA ARG A 10 -15.77 12.39 10.15
C ARG A 10 -15.05 11.13 10.65
N PHE A 11 -14.11 11.28 11.59
CA PHE A 11 -13.27 10.19 12.07
C PHE A 11 -13.70 9.64 13.44
N SER A 12 -14.87 10.04 13.95
CA SER A 12 -15.38 9.69 15.28
C SER A 12 -15.24 8.20 15.61
N ARG A 13 -15.64 7.31 14.68
CA ARG A 13 -15.53 5.85 14.86
C ARG A 13 -14.08 5.36 14.92
N GLN A 14 -13.18 5.97 14.16
CA GLN A 14 -11.75 5.59 14.13
C GLN A 14 -11.04 6.09 15.40
N ILE A 15 -11.36 7.29 15.86
CA ILE A 15 -10.81 7.90 17.08
C ILE A 15 -11.11 7.05 18.33
N LEU A 16 -12.25 6.35 18.37
CA LEU A 16 -12.61 5.46 19.48
C LEU A 16 -11.76 4.18 19.55
N LEU A 17 -11.03 3.83 18.49
CA LEU A 17 -10.19 2.64 18.48
C LEU A 17 -8.94 2.85 19.35
N ARG A 18 -8.65 1.90 20.25
CA ARG A 18 -7.51 1.96 21.18
C ARG A 18 -6.18 2.25 20.48
N ALA A 19 -5.96 1.64 19.32
CA ALA A 19 -4.71 1.78 18.57
C ALA A 19 -4.58 3.11 17.82
N VAL A 20 -5.69 3.85 17.65
CA VAL A 20 -5.74 5.11 16.92
C VAL A 20 -5.84 6.27 17.93
N GLY A 21 -6.96 6.40 18.63
CA GLY A 21 -7.19 7.54 19.52
C GLY A 21 -7.20 8.89 18.79
N GLY A 22 -7.36 9.99 19.53
CA GLY A 22 -7.26 11.33 18.96
C GLY A 22 -5.87 11.61 18.37
N ARG A 23 -4.82 11.29 19.14
CA ARG A 23 -3.41 11.51 18.71
C ARG A 23 -3.01 10.70 17.48
N GLY A 24 -3.46 9.44 17.37
CA GLY A 24 -3.17 8.64 16.17
C GLY A 24 -3.93 9.16 14.95
N GLN A 25 -5.16 9.65 15.13
CA GLN A 25 -5.89 10.28 14.03
C GLN A 25 -5.23 11.59 13.56
N GLU A 26 -4.73 12.42 14.48
CA GLU A 26 -3.93 13.61 14.15
C GLU A 26 -2.66 13.25 13.36
N ALA A 27 -2.00 12.14 13.73
CA ALA A 27 -0.85 11.62 13.00
C ALA A 27 -1.24 11.16 11.59
N LEU A 28 -2.35 10.43 11.43
CA LEU A 28 -2.88 9.98 10.14
C LEU A 28 -3.22 11.15 9.22
N VAL A 29 -3.87 12.20 9.73
CA VAL A 29 -4.20 13.42 8.97
C VAL A 29 -2.96 14.20 8.58
N SER A 30 -1.93 14.21 9.42
CA SER A 30 -0.66 14.88 9.13
C SER A 30 0.25 14.07 8.21
N ALA A 31 -0.06 12.79 7.96
CA ALA A 31 0.78 11.89 7.20
C ALA A 31 0.55 12.01 5.68
N ARG A 32 1.65 11.75 4.96
CA ARG A 32 1.71 11.58 3.51
C ARG A 32 2.12 10.15 3.20
N VAL A 33 1.51 9.59 2.17
CA VAL A 33 1.92 8.31 1.59
C VAL A 33 2.08 8.44 0.09
N ARG A 34 3.21 7.98 -0.41
CA ARG A 34 3.44 7.75 -1.83
C ARG A 34 3.16 6.29 -2.15
N VAL A 35 2.15 6.06 -2.98
CA VAL A 35 1.78 4.73 -3.46
C VAL A 35 2.22 4.58 -4.91
N THR A 36 3.00 3.55 -5.19
CA THR A 36 3.55 3.27 -6.53
C THR A 36 3.38 1.79 -6.85
N GLY A 37 3.26 1.46 -8.12
CA GLY A 37 2.85 0.12 -8.56
C GLY A 37 2.12 0.18 -9.90
N ALA A 38 1.57 -0.93 -10.37
CA ALA A 38 0.42 -0.84 -11.27
C ALA A 38 -0.63 -1.89 -10.95
N GLY A 39 -1.83 -1.67 -11.49
CA GLY A 39 -3.02 -2.48 -11.22
C GLY A 39 -3.98 -1.87 -10.19
N GLU A 40 -5.13 -2.53 -10.06
CA GLU A 40 -6.28 -2.06 -9.27
C GLU A 40 -6.01 -2.00 -7.75
N ALA A 41 -5.06 -2.77 -7.24
CA ALA A 41 -4.66 -2.73 -5.83
C ALA A 41 -4.20 -1.33 -5.37
N ILE A 42 -3.65 -0.52 -6.26
CA ILE A 42 -3.26 0.87 -5.94
C ILE A 42 -4.49 1.71 -5.65
N ALA A 43 -5.53 1.57 -6.47
CA ALA A 43 -6.79 2.29 -6.26
C ALA A 43 -7.34 1.99 -4.87
N THR A 44 -7.35 0.71 -4.48
CA THR A 44 -7.77 0.27 -3.15
C THR A 44 -6.83 0.80 -2.06
N ALA A 45 -5.51 0.73 -2.23
CA ALA A 45 -4.55 1.28 -1.26
C ALA A 45 -4.72 2.80 -1.06
N CYS A 46 -4.93 3.54 -2.15
CA CYS A 46 -5.19 4.98 -2.12
C CYS A 46 -6.52 5.28 -1.44
N ALA A 47 -7.58 4.54 -1.77
CA ALA A 47 -8.91 4.71 -1.17
C ALA A 47 -8.87 4.57 0.35
N TYR A 48 -8.30 3.46 0.84
CA TYR A 48 -8.26 3.17 2.27
C TYR A 48 -7.30 4.10 3.02
N SER A 49 -6.18 4.49 2.41
CA SER A 49 -5.27 5.49 2.99
C SER A 49 -5.93 6.86 3.14
N ALA A 50 -6.62 7.32 2.09
CA ALA A 50 -7.36 8.58 2.10
C ALA A 50 -8.57 8.54 3.04
N ALA A 51 -9.28 7.41 3.12
CA ALA A 51 -10.39 7.20 4.05
C ALA A 51 -9.94 7.19 5.52
N GLY A 52 -8.69 6.77 5.79
CA GLY A 52 -8.04 6.89 7.10
C GLY A 52 -7.56 8.31 7.43
N GLY A 53 -7.61 9.23 6.48
CA GLY A 53 -7.27 10.65 6.66
C GLY A 53 -5.90 11.08 6.12
N SER A 54 -5.08 10.15 5.64
CA SER A 54 -3.76 10.50 5.07
C SER A 54 -3.88 11.14 3.70
N SER A 55 -2.94 12.03 3.40
CA SER A 55 -2.74 12.55 2.03
C SER A 55 -2.01 11.51 1.19
N VAL A 56 -2.47 11.30 -0.04
CA VAL A 56 -2.02 10.22 -0.92
C VAL A 56 -1.49 10.80 -2.22
N GLU A 57 -0.25 10.46 -2.56
CA GLU A 57 0.34 10.66 -3.88
C GLU A 57 0.41 9.30 -4.58
N ALA A 58 -0.22 9.15 -5.74
CA ALA A 58 -0.20 7.91 -6.52
C ALA A 58 0.62 8.10 -7.80
N LEU A 59 1.66 7.29 -7.99
CA LEU A 59 2.53 7.27 -9.17
C LEU A 59 2.22 6.02 -10.00
N ALA A 60 1.05 6.00 -10.62
CA ALA A 60 0.59 4.97 -11.55
C ALA A 60 -0.56 5.52 -12.40
N PRO A 61 -0.84 4.99 -13.62
CA PRO A 61 -2.06 5.31 -14.32
C PRO A 61 -3.25 4.65 -13.60
N VAL A 62 -3.74 5.30 -12.54
CA VAL A 62 -4.98 4.90 -11.88
C VAL A 62 -6.14 5.29 -12.80
N ARG A 63 -6.57 4.38 -13.68
CA ARG A 63 -7.75 4.57 -14.55
C ARG A 63 -8.96 3.90 -13.90
N GLY A 64 -10.05 4.65 -13.77
CA GLY A 64 -11.30 4.16 -13.15
C GLY A 64 -11.49 4.53 -11.68
N PHE A 65 -10.63 5.38 -11.11
CA PHE A 65 -10.80 5.85 -9.73
C PHE A 65 -11.44 7.24 -9.69
N PRO A 66 -12.53 7.44 -8.91
CA PRO A 66 -13.24 8.73 -8.86
C PRO A 66 -12.52 9.80 -8.02
N ILE A 67 -11.31 9.54 -7.53
CA ILE A 67 -10.60 10.44 -6.60
C ILE A 67 -9.33 10.96 -7.27
N ALA A 68 -9.39 12.17 -7.82
CA ALA A 68 -8.20 12.98 -8.01
C ALA A 68 -7.65 13.37 -6.61
N PRO A 69 -6.32 13.46 -6.42
CA PRO A 69 -5.66 13.63 -5.10
C PRO A 69 -5.99 14.93 -4.34
N HIS A 70 -6.96 15.72 -4.79
CA HIS A 70 -7.35 17.01 -4.23
C HIS A 70 -8.88 17.26 -4.18
N ARG A 71 -9.76 16.25 -4.36
CA ARG A 71 -11.21 16.48 -4.38
C ARG A 71 -11.97 15.70 -3.27
N PRO A 72 -12.85 16.36 -2.49
CA PRO A 72 -13.69 15.68 -1.50
C PRO A 72 -14.72 14.77 -2.18
N LEU A 73 -14.97 13.62 -1.54
CA LEU A 73 -15.88 12.56 -1.98
C LEU A 73 -17.31 13.12 -2.21
N SER A 74 -17.67 13.33 -3.48
CA SER A 74 -19.05 13.52 -3.94
C SER A 74 -19.31 12.40 -4.94
N GLY A 75 -20.14 11.44 -4.54
CA GLY A 75 -20.22 10.13 -5.18
C GLY A 75 -20.89 10.17 -6.54
N GLU A 76 -20.18 9.69 -7.57
CA GLU A 76 -20.74 8.99 -8.72
C GLU A 76 -19.75 7.89 -9.15
N MET A 77 -20.27 6.68 -9.41
CA MET A 77 -19.50 5.46 -9.62
C MET A 77 -19.65 5.01 -11.06
N GLY A 78 -18.62 5.22 -11.88
CA GLY A 78 -18.53 4.72 -13.26
C GLY A 78 -17.82 3.36 -13.33
N ALA A 79 -18.21 2.52 -14.28
CA ALA A 79 -17.70 1.15 -14.46
C ALA A 79 -16.20 1.08 -14.81
N ILE A 80 -15.51 0.05 -14.32
CA ILE A 80 -14.06 -0.18 -14.44
C ILE A 80 -13.82 -1.40 -15.37
N PRO A 81 -13.01 -1.28 -16.44
CA PRO A 81 -12.54 -2.43 -17.22
C PRO A 81 -11.28 -3.06 -16.59
N ASP A 82 -11.23 -4.41 -16.57
CA ASP A 82 -10.16 -5.26 -16.03
C ASP A 82 -8.75 -4.82 -16.46
N ALA A 83 -7.99 -4.19 -15.55
CA ALA A 83 -6.59 -3.85 -15.79
C ALA A 83 -5.70 -4.54 -14.76
N ARG A 84 -5.38 -5.81 -15.05
CA ARG A 84 -4.45 -6.62 -14.25
C ARG A 84 -3.07 -5.96 -14.18
N PHE A 85 -2.51 -5.98 -12.98
CA PHE A 85 -1.15 -5.63 -12.58
C PHE A 85 -0.14 -5.71 -13.72
N GLN A 86 0.39 -4.55 -14.11
CA GLN A 86 1.59 -4.46 -14.92
C GLN A 86 2.69 -3.91 -14.00
N SER A 87 3.93 -4.38 -14.14
CA SER A 87 5.06 -3.80 -13.41
C SER A 87 5.25 -2.35 -13.87
N PRO A 88 5.14 -1.33 -12.99
CA PRO A 88 5.59 -0.01 -13.39
C PRO A 88 7.12 0.06 -13.24
N ASP A 89 7.75 0.93 -14.00
CA ASP A 89 8.94 1.60 -13.50
C ASP A 89 8.53 2.28 -12.18
N VAL A 90 9.17 1.93 -11.06
CA VAL A 90 8.89 2.52 -9.75
C VAL A 90 9.83 3.72 -9.57
N PRO A 91 9.42 4.97 -9.86
CA PRO A 91 10.23 6.13 -9.56
C PRO A 91 10.25 6.34 -8.05
N LEU A 92 11.30 5.85 -7.39
CA LEU A 92 11.67 6.31 -6.05
C LEU A 92 12.45 7.62 -6.17
N PRO A 93 12.40 8.51 -5.18
CA PRO A 93 13.24 9.69 -5.17
C PRO A 93 14.72 9.28 -5.19
N ASP A 94 15.55 10.03 -5.92
CA ASP A 94 17.02 9.85 -6.01
C ASP A 94 17.77 10.18 -4.70
N THR A 95 17.05 10.30 -3.58
CA THR A 95 17.59 10.58 -2.26
C THR A 95 18.04 9.28 -1.59
N ALA A 96 19.04 9.36 -0.71
CA ALA A 96 19.54 8.20 0.05
C ALA A 96 18.50 7.64 1.05
N GLN A 97 17.60 8.52 1.53
CA GLN A 97 16.51 8.19 2.44
C GLN A 97 15.19 8.76 1.93
N LEU A 98 14.10 8.10 2.29
CA LEU A 98 12.75 8.55 1.98
C LEU A 98 12.32 9.71 2.89
N ASP A 99 11.66 10.73 2.33
CA ASP A 99 11.11 11.84 3.11
C ASP A 99 9.72 11.54 3.70
N GLU A 100 9.06 10.50 3.18
CA GLU A 100 7.70 10.11 3.56
C GLU A 100 7.53 8.59 3.53
N THR A 101 6.35 8.11 3.94
CA THR A 101 6.04 6.68 3.85
C THR A 101 5.82 6.31 2.40
N VAL A 102 6.50 5.27 1.94
CA VAL A 102 6.34 4.75 0.58
C VAL A 102 5.75 3.35 0.64
N VAL A 103 4.73 3.10 -0.17
CA VAL A 103 4.18 1.78 -0.40
C VAL A 103 4.34 1.42 -1.87
N VAL A 104 5.05 0.34 -2.12
CA VAL A 104 5.25 -0.22 -3.46
C VAL A 104 4.42 -1.49 -3.57
N ILE A 105 3.53 -1.53 -4.55
CA ILE A 105 2.73 -2.71 -4.90
C ILE A 105 3.26 -3.24 -6.23
N ALA A 106 3.65 -4.51 -6.28
CA ALA A 106 4.17 -5.13 -7.49
C ALA A 106 3.63 -6.56 -7.64
N ASP A 107 3.95 -7.19 -8.77
CA ASP A 107 3.59 -8.57 -9.03
C ASP A 107 4.17 -9.49 -7.95
N GLY A 108 3.28 -10.05 -7.13
CA GLY A 108 3.63 -10.97 -6.05
C GLY A 108 3.75 -10.38 -4.65
N GLY A 109 3.39 -9.10 -4.45
CA GLY A 109 3.27 -8.59 -3.08
C GLY A 109 3.33 -7.08 -2.94
N LEU A 110 3.76 -6.65 -1.75
CA LEU A 110 3.97 -5.25 -1.45
C LEU A 110 5.17 -5.04 -0.54
N VAL A 111 5.77 -3.86 -0.65
CA VAL A 111 6.76 -3.33 0.28
C VAL A 111 6.23 -2.03 0.88
N ALA A 112 6.21 -1.93 2.20
CA ALA A 112 5.88 -0.71 2.92
C ALA A 112 7.12 -0.23 3.69
N ALA A 113 7.53 1.00 3.43
CA ALA A 113 8.74 1.58 3.98
C ALA A 113 8.39 2.88 4.72
N PRO A 114 8.72 2.99 6.03
CA PRO A 114 8.56 4.25 6.75
C PRO A 114 9.46 5.34 6.17
N ALA A 115 9.11 6.59 6.44
CA ALA A 115 10.03 7.71 6.23
C ALA A 115 11.40 7.41 6.87
N GLN A 116 12.46 7.99 6.31
CA GLN A 116 13.88 7.76 6.66
C GLN A 116 14.42 6.37 6.31
N SER A 117 13.61 5.49 5.73
CA SER A 117 14.11 4.23 5.19
C SER A 117 15.14 4.48 4.08
N CYS A 118 16.18 3.66 4.05
CA CYS A 118 17.19 3.69 3.00
C CYS A 118 16.59 3.27 1.65
N THR A 119 16.73 4.11 0.64
CA THR A 119 16.19 3.89 -0.71
C THR A 119 16.76 2.60 -1.34
N SER A 120 18.05 2.30 -1.16
CA SER A 120 18.65 1.04 -1.63
C SER A 120 18.06 -0.20 -0.95
N CYS A 121 17.70 -0.12 0.33
CA CYS A 121 16.99 -1.21 1.01
C CYS A 121 15.59 -1.41 0.43
N VAL A 122 14.87 -0.31 0.13
CA VAL A 122 13.56 -0.37 -0.51
C VAL A 122 13.67 -1.03 -1.88
N LEU A 123 14.54 -0.54 -2.76
CA LEU A 123 14.76 -1.10 -4.10
C LEU A 123 15.09 -2.59 -4.04
N LYS A 124 15.97 -3.00 -3.12
CA LYS A 124 16.34 -4.42 -2.95
C LYS A 124 15.16 -5.31 -2.57
N ASN A 125 14.24 -4.81 -1.74
CA ASN A 125 13.03 -5.56 -1.37
C ASN A 125 12.02 -5.58 -2.51
N VAL A 126 11.86 -4.46 -3.23
CA VAL A 126 10.99 -4.39 -4.41
C VAL A 126 11.47 -5.35 -5.50
N SER A 127 12.77 -5.37 -5.80
CA SER A 127 13.35 -6.31 -6.78
C SER A 127 13.28 -7.78 -6.35
N ALA A 128 13.10 -8.03 -5.05
CA ALA A 128 12.97 -9.37 -4.51
C ALA A 128 11.52 -9.88 -4.50
N LEU A 129 10.53 -9.00 -4.72
CA LEU A 129 9.16 -9.43 -4.94
C LEU A 129 9.12 -10.30 -6.20
N ARG A 130 8.77 -11.56 -6.01
CA ARG A 130 8.67 -12.53 -7.10
C ARG A 130 7.27 -12.43 -7.69
N SER A 131 7.16 -12.25 -9.00
CA SER A 131 5.90 -12.51 -9.68
C SER A 131 5.41 -13.91 -9.30
N PRO A 132 4.13 -14.09 -8.96
CA PRO A 132 3.61 -15.43 -8.74
C PRO A 132 3.84 -16.24 -10.02
N PRO A 133 4.14 -17.55 -9.94
CA PRO A 133 4.37 -18.35 -11.13
C PRO A 133 3.16 -18.20 -12.06
N ALA A 134 3.42 -17.82 -13.32
CA ALA A 134 2.38 -17.78 -14.34
C ALA A 134 1.71 -19.15 -14.37
N ARG A 135 0.39 -19.21 -14.24
CA ARG A 135 -0.34 -20.44 -14.52
C ARG A 135 -0.16 -20.70 -16.01
N ASP A 136 0.41 -21.85 -16.37
CA ASP A 136 0.26 -22.38 -17.71
C ASP A 136 -1.25 -22.56 -17.96
N ASP A 137 -1.82 -21.80 -18.89
CA ASP A 137 -3.25 -21.82 -19.26
C ASP A 137 -3.68 -23.15 -19.93
N GLY A 138 -2.97 -24.25 -19.68
CA GLY A 138 -3.12 -25.50 -20.42
C GLY A 138 -2.64 -26.75 -19.68
N ALA A 139 -3.14 -27.05 -18.48
CA ALA A 139 -3.24 -28.43 -18.01
C ALA A 139 -4.15 -28.54 -16.78
N ALA A 140 -5.28 -29.22 -16.94
CA ALA A 140 -6.10 -29.68 -15.84
C ALA A 140 -5.40 -30.84 -15.11
N THR A 141 -4.61 -30.55 -14.08
CA THR A 141 -4.15 -31.56 -13.11
C THR A 141 -4.11 -30.96 -11.70
N SER A 142 -5.18 -31.25 -10.97
CA SER A 142 -5.39 -31.27 -9.50
C SER A 142 -4.31 -30.74 -8.53
N GLN A 143 -4.79 -29.81 -7.67
CA GLN A 143 -4.46 -29.58 -6.24
C GLN A 143 -3.13 -28.85 -5.94
N SER A 144 -3.10 -27.52 -5.86
CA SER A 144 -3.68 -26.74 -4.76
C SER A 144 -4.56 -25.57 -5.22
N SER A 145 -5.73 -25.44 -4.59
CA SER A 145 -6.74 -24.41 -4.86
C SER A 145 -6.42 -23.08 -4.19
N GLY A 146 -5.27 -22.48 -4.52
CA GLY A 146 -5.02 -21.08 -4.21
C GLY A 146 -5.67 -20.20 -5.26
N LEU A 147 -6.82 -19.59 -4.95
CA LEU A 147 -7.25 -18.40 -5.69
C LEU A 147 -6.23 -17.30 -5.33
N PRO A 148 -5.66 -16.55 -6.29
CA PRO A 148 -4.85 -15.39 -5.93
C PRO A 148 -5.67 -14.49 -5.00
N PRO A 149 -5.04 -13.86 -3.99
CA PRO A 149 -5.75 -12.96 -3.11
C PRO A 149 -6.46 -11.91 -3.97
N PRO A 150 -7.71 -11.54 -3.61
CA PRO A 150 -8.41 -10.48 -4.31
C PRO A 150 -7.51 -9.25 -4.41
N VAL A 151 -7.50 -8.58 -5.56
CA VAL A 151 -6.66 -7.39 -5.80
C VAL A 151 -6.89 -6.32 -4.73
N ASP A 152 -8.12 -6.26 -4.23
CA ASP A 152 -8.55 -5.42 -3.11
C ASP A 152 -7.86 -5.78 -1.79
N LEU A 153 -7.55 -7.05 -1.54
CA LEU A 153 -6.87 -7.48 -0.32
C LEU A 153 -5.45 -6.91 -0.28
N ILE A 154 -4.71 -6.97 -1.39
CA ILE A 154 -3.35 -6.40 -1.48
C ILE A 154 -3.39 -4.89 -1.27
N GLY A 155 -4.35 -4.20 -1.89
CA GLY A 155 -4.53 -2.77 -1.70
C GLY A 155 -4.90 -2.39 -0.27
N ALA A 156 -5.83 -3.13 0.35
CA ALA A 156 -6.21 -2.92 1.74
C ALA A 156 -5.05 -3.19 2.70
N LEU A 157 -4.22 -4.20 2.43
CA LEU A 157 -3.02 -4.49 3.22
C LEU A 157 -1.94 -3.43 3.06
N ALA A 158 -1.77 -2.88 1.86
CA ALA A 158 -0.90 -1.74 1.61
C ALA A 158 -1.32 -0.52 2.45
N ALA A 159 -2.61 -0.19 2.45
CA ALA A 159 -3.14 0.89 3.29
C ALA A 159 -2.98 0.60 4.78
N LEU A 160 -3.23 -0.64 5.22
CA LEU A 160 -3.04 -1.04 6.61
C LEU A 160 -1.57 -0.95 7.03
N ALA A 161 -0.63 -1.37 6.18
CA ALA A 161 0.79 -1.28 6.46
C ALA A 161 1.22 0.19 6.62
N HIS A 162 0.76 1.08 5.74
CA HIS A 162 0.95 2.53 5.87
C HIS A 162 0.39 3.06 7.21
N GLN A 163 -0.86 2.76 7.53
CA GLN A 163 -1.49 3.23 8.77
C GLN A 163 -0.75 2.74 10.02
N ARG A 164 -0.28 1.48 10.03
CA ARG A 164 0.51 0.93 11.13
C ARG A 164 1.84 1.65 11.30
N ILE A 165 2.50 2.02 10.20
CA ILE A 165 3.72 2.84 10.21
C ILE A 165 3.44 4.20 10.86
N VAL A 166 2.40 4.90 10.40
CA VAL A 166 2.05 6.23 10.92
C VAL A 166 1.67 6.20 12.40
N LEU A 167 0.96 5.15 12.83
CA LEU A 167 0.57 4.95 14.23
C LEU A 167 1.73 4.45 15.11
N GLY A 168 2.93 4.25 14.56
CA GLY A 168 4.11 3.78 15.28
C GLY A 168 4.04 2.32 15.73
N LEU A 169 3.10 1.55 15.17
CA LEU A 169 2.91 0.11 15.40
C LEU A 169 3.87 -0.74 14.56
N GLU A 170 4.46 -0.14 13.53
CA GLU A 170 5.47 -0.72 12.65
C GLU A 170 6.56 0.34 12.45
N ARG A 171 7.83 0.00 12.66
CA ARG A 171 8.95 0.95 12.53
C ARG A 171 9.99 0.54 11.50
N GLU A 172 9.85 -0.67 10.98
CA GLU A 172 10.79 -1.25 10.04
C GLU A 172 10.15 -1.36 8.66
N LEU A 173 11.01 -1.39 7.65
CA LEU A 173 10.63 -1.77 6.31
C LEU A 173 9.97 -3.15 6.37
N ARG A 174 8.82 -3.28 5.70
CA ARG A 174 8.07 -4.53 5.65
C ARG A 174 7.93 -5.00 4.22
N ARG A 175 8.17 -6.30 4.02
CA ARG A 175 7.93 -7.01 2.77
C ARG A 175 6.87 -8.07 3.00
N ILE A 176 5.82 -8.04 2.20
CA ILE A 176 4.76 -9.06 2.19
C ILE A 176 4.72 -9.64 0.80
N GLU A 177 4.86 -10.96 0.70
CA GLU A 177 4.78 -11.70 -0.57
C GLU A 177 3.52 -12.55 -0.61
N VAL A 178 2.99 -12.74 -1.81
CA VAL A 178 1.91 -13.68 -2.13
C VAL A 178 2.56 -15.00 -2.52
N ALA A 179 2.38 -16.02 -1.69
CA ALA A 179 2.87 -17.35 -1.97
C ALA A 179 2.04 -18.02 -3.09
N ALA A 180 2.58 -19.10 -3.66
CA ALA A 180 1.97 -19.83 -4.78
C ALA A 180 0.58 -20.43 -4.42
N ASP A 181 0.32 -20.66 -3.14
CA ASP A 181 -0.98 -21.12 -2.62
C ASP A 181 -1.97 -19.96 -2.38
N GLY A 182 -1.62 -18.72 -2.72
CA GLY A 182 -2.41 -17.52 -2.50
C GLY A 182 -2.32 -16.96 -1.07
N SER A 183 -1.55 -17.59 -0.18
CA SER A 183 -1.32 -17.08 1.17
C SER A 183 -0.40 -15.87 1.18
N LEU A 184 -0.56 -15.01 2.19
CA LEU A 184 0.26 -13.82 2.39
C LEU A 184 1.32 -14.09 3.44
N GLN A 185 2.58 -13.89 3.07
CA GLN A 185 3.73 -14.15 3.93
C GLN A 185 4.47 -12.86 4.21
N SER A 186 4.58 -12.51 5.49
CA SER A 186 5.46 -11.42 5.92
C SER A 186 6.89 -11.94 5.96
N LEU A 187 7.75 -11.39 5.12
CA LEU A 187 9.15 -11.80 5.03
C LEU A 187 10.06 -10.73 5.65
N PRO A 188 11.22 -11.13 6.20
CA PRO A 188 12.19 -10.17 6.71
C PRO A 188 12.66 -9.24 5.58
N ALA A 189 12.85 -7.97 5.95
CA ALA A 189 13.38 -6.95 5.07
C ALA A 189 14.83 -7.27 4.69
N LEU A 190 15.11 -7.23 3.39
CA LEU A 190 16.47 -7.28 2.90
C LEU A 190 17.17 -5.94 3.16
N ARG A 191 18.38 -5.98 3.71
CA ARG A 191 19.22 -4.80 3.94
C ARG A 191 20.30 -4.68 2.86
N CYS A 192 20.66 -3.46 2.48
CA CYS A 192 21.84 -3.20 1.67
C CYS A 192 23.12 -3.39 2.50
N GLU A 193 24.29 -3.41 1.88
CA GLU A 193 25.56 -3.66 2.58
C GLU A 193 25.90 -2.61 3.64
N ALA A 194 25.48 -1.36 3.44
CA ALA A 194 25.66 -0.28 4.42
C ALA A 194 24.79 -0.42 5.68
N HIS A 195 23.84 -1.35 5.70
CA HIS A 195 22.86 -1.54 6.78
C HIS A 195 22.70 -3.02 7.19
N ARG A 196 23.71 -3.86 6.90
CA ARG A 196 23.76 -5.25 7.40
C ARG A 196 24.13 -5.31 8.88
#